data_AF-A0A939VR41-F1
#
_entry.id   AF-A0A939VR41-F1
#
_cell.length_a   1.000
_cell.length_b   1.000
_cell.length_c   1.000
_cell.angle_alpha   90.00
_cell.angle_beta   90.00
_cell.angle_gamma   90.00
#
_symmetry.space_group_name_H-M   'P 1'
#
loop_
_entity.id
_entity.type
_entity.pdbx_description
1 polymer ?
#
loop_
_entity_poly.entity_id
_entity_poly.type
_entity_poly.pdbx_seq_one_letter_code
_entity_poly.pdbx_strand_id
1 'polypeptide(L)'
;MKKSTLFSLIAVGVGILLIGLSILLVGGNFSSFASGKKGSHNYVYTKYECTSDITALDVKELYESAVITTGNVDKPVVEYYVDEKHDYVEVKESNGKLSFERIEKKNSWGFNFWFDFDFNLDTKTVITLPEDYEGPVDAKCTSGALKISDLKNSTVVAETSSGSVSVDNIEKSGKISVKATSGSAKVSSVNSDGNVTVETHSGSSKADDVKCADFSCTATSGSVKVSGIECANAVIGCSSGTVHGDNVNATGNVNASTTSGGIKLETLTCKDLITESGSGSSRYNNATVDTVNSRTTSGSLRFDNLAVNKSAEFKATSGSISGNIDGKESDFSIISSTGSGSSNLTSSREGSKTLDASTTSGSIHIDFNH
;
A
#
# COMPACT_ATOMS: atom_id res chain seq x y z
N MET A 1 18.88 17.54 -12.41
CA MET A 1 17.54 17.10 -11.93
C MET A 1 16.52 17.42 -13.01
N LYS A 2 15.77 16.41 -13.50
CA LYS A 2 14.74 16.64 -14.53
C LYS A 2 13.62 17.47 -13.91
N LYS A 3 13.14 18.50 -14.64
CA LYS A 3 12.18 19.52 -14.15
C LYS A 3 10.85 18.93 -13.66
N SER A 4 10.51 17.68 -14.00
CA SER A 4 9.28 17.01 -13.55
C SER A 4 9.27 16.64 -12.06
N THR A 5 10.42 16.27 -11.47
CA THR A 5 10.49 15.83 -10.06
C THR A 5 10.39 17.00 -9.07
N LEU A 6 10.75 18.22 -9.50
CA LEU A 6 10.66 19.44 -8.68
C LEU A 6 9.22 19.96 -8.58
N PHE A 7 8.41 19.81 -9.63
CA PHE A 7 7.01 20.23 -9.63
C PHE A 7 6.13 19.34 -8.73
N SER A 8 6.41 18.04 -8.63
CA SER A 8 5.72 17.12 -7.71
C SER A 8 6.02 17.41 -6.23
N LEU A 9 7.26 17.82 -5.90
CA LEU A 9 7.66 18.20 -4.53
C LEU A 9 7.02 19.53 -4.07
N ILE A 10 6.85 20.48 -4.99
CA ILE A 10 6.20 21.77 -4.69
C ILE A 10 4.68 21.58 -4.50
N ALA A 11 4.03 20.72 -5.28
CA ALA A 11 2.59 20.44 -5.12
C ALA A 11 2.24 19.76 -3.79
N VAL A 12 3.06 18.81 -3.34
CA VAL A 12 2.91 18.15 -2.02
C VAL A 12 3.21 19.13 -0.88
N GLY A 13 4.21 20.00 -1.04
CA GLY A 13 4.53 21.05 -0.06
C GLY A 13 3.41 22.06 0.16
N VAL A 14 2.72 22.48 -0.92
CA VAL A 14 1.59 23.42 -0.83
C VAL A 14 0.35 22.75 -0.19
N GLY A 15 0.11 21.46 -0.45
CA GLY A 15 -0.98 20.70 0.17
C GLY A 15 -0.83 20.55 1.69
N ILE A 16 0.38 20.25 2.17
CA ILE A 16 0.68 20.09 3.60
C ILE A 16 0.55 21.43 4.34
N LEU A 17 0.91 22.54 3.69
CA LEU A 17 0.84 23.88 4.27
C LEU A 17 -0.62 24.35 4.46
N LEU A 18 -1.54 23.94 3.57
CA LEU A 18 -2.98 24.23 3.68
C LEU A 18 -3.66 23.41 4.79
N ILE A 19 -3.27 22.16 4.98
CA ILE A 19 -3.77 21.32 6.08
C ILE A 19 -3.22 21.83 7.43
N GLY A 20 -1.94 22.22 7.48
CA GLY A 20 -1.34 22.82 8.68
C GLY A 20 -1.98 24.15 9.09
N LEU A 21 -2.34 25.01 8.13
CA LEU A 21 -3.07 26.25 8.42
C LEU A 21 -4.49 25.99 8.95
N SER A 22 -5.17 24.94 8.46
CA SER A 22 -6.52 24.60 8.92
C SER A 22 -6.55 24.17 10.40
N ILE A 23 -5.53 23.45 10.87
CA ILE A 23 -5.40 23.01 12.26
C ILE A 23 -5.07 24.19 13.20
N LEU A 24 -4.29 25.17 12.72
CA LEU A 24 -3.97 26.39 13.46
C LEU A 24 -5.16 27.36 13.56
N LEU A 25 -6.03 27.41 12.54
CA LEU A 25 -7.23 28.27 12.53
C LEU A 25 -8.37 27.74 13.43
N VAL A 26 -8.40 26.44 13.75
CA VAL A 26 -9.43 25.81 14.60
C VAL A 26 -9.06 25.82 16.10
N GLY A 27 -7.90 26.36 16.46
CA GLY A 27 -7.61 26.68 17.87
C GLY A 27 -7.57 25.47 18.80
N GLY A 28 -6.88 24.39 18.41
CA GLY A 28 -6.22 23.44 19.32
C GLY A 28 -7.01 22.80 20.46
N ASN A 29 -8.34 22.82 20.47
CA ASN A 29 -9.14 22.24 21.55
C ASN A 29 -9.83 20.94 21.08
N PHE A 30 -9.13 19.82 21.27
CA PHE A 30 -9.58 18.47 20.91
C PHE A 30 -10.60 17.86 21.90
N SER A 31 -10.90 18.54 23.01
CA SER A 31 -11.72 18.00 24.11
C SER A 31 -13.24 17.98 23.85
N SER A 32 -13.70 18.61 22.76
CA SER A 32 -15.12 18.63 22.34
C SER A 32 -15.48 17.52 21.33
N PHE A 33 -14.50 16.71 20.88
CA PHE A 33 -14.76 15.64 19.89
C PHE A 33 -15.26 14.33 20.53
N ALA A 34 -15.15 14.18 21.85
CA ALA A 34 -15.42 12.91 22.55
C ALA A 34 -16.66 12.95 23.47
N SER A 35 -17.46 14.02 23.44
CA SER A 35 -18.63 14.19 24.31
C SER A 35 -19.94 14.24 23.51
N GLY A 36 -20.21 13.17 22.76
CA GLY A 36 -21.56 12.88 22.24
C GLY A 36 -22.44 12.32 23.36
N LYS A 37 -23.64 12.88 23.53
CA LYS A 37 -24.69 12.27 24.37
C LYS A 37 -25.19 11.03 23.65
N LYS A 38 -25.08 9.86 24.30
CA LYS A 38 -25.60 8.57 23.81
C LYS A 38 -27.06 8.69 23.33
N GLY A 39 -27.27 8.76 22.02
CA GLY A 39 -28.57 8.63 21.41
C GLY A 39 -29.13 7.22 21.58
N SER A 40 -30.45 7.10 21.68
CA SER A 40 -31.14 5.81 21.53
C SER A 40 -31.32 5.54 20.03
N HIS A 41 -30.33 4.89 19.41
CA HIS A 41 -30.46 4.38 18.04
C HIS A 41 -31.46 3.22 17.99
N ASN A 42 -32.34 3.22 17.00
CA ASN A 42 -33.28 2.12 16.77
C ASN A 42 -33.09 1.57 15.37
N TYR A 43 -32.19 0.60 15.25
CA TYR A 43 -31.83 0.00 13.97
C TYR A 43 -32.89 -1.00 13.50
N VAL A 44 -33.29 -0.88 12.24
CA VAL A 44 -34.22 -1.78 11.56
C VAL A 44 -33.44 -2.65 10.58
N TYR A 45 -33.48 -3.97 10.78
CA TYR A 45 -32.92 -4.94 9.84
C TYR A 45 -33.72 -4.92 8.53
N THR A 46 -33.01 -4.86 7.41
CA THR A 46 -33.58 -4.89 6.07
C THR A 46 -32.80 -5.88 5.21
N LYS A 47 -33.54 -6.65 4.40
CA LYS A 47 -33.01 -7.55 3.38
C LYS A 47 -33.55 -7.15 2.01
N TYR A 48 -32.67 -6.98 1.05
CA TYR A 48 -32.99 -6.73 -0.35
C TYR A 48 -32.48 -7.91 -1.19
N GLU A 49 -33.38 -8.57 -1.91
CA GLU A 49 -33.05 -9.65 -2.83
C GLU A 49 -33.19 -9.14 -4.25
N CYS A 50 -32.11 -9.19 -5.03
CA CYS A 50 -32.13 -8.71 -6.41
C CYS A 50 -33.07 -9.57 -7.26
N THR A 51 -33.77 -8.91 -8.18
CA THR A 51 -34.72 -9.56 -9.09
C THR A 51 -34.12 -9.81 -10.48
N SER A 52 -33.08 -9.07 -10.85
CA SER A 52 -32.37 -9.17 -12.11
C SER A 52 -30.95 -9.74 -11.95
N ASP A 53 -30.38 -10.25 -13.03
CA ASP A 53 -28.99 -10.67 -13.07
C ASP A 53 -28.09 -9.43 -13.01
N ILE A 54 -27.08 -9.48 -12.15
CA ILE A 54 -26.20 -8.35 -11.88
C ILE A 54 -24.80 -8.67 -12.42
N THR A 55 -24.31 -7.77 -13.26
CA THR A 55 -22.99 -7.83 -13.89
C THR A 55 -22.05 -6.76 -13.37
N ALA A 56 -22.49 -5.87 -12.47
CA ALA A 56 -21.66 -4.84 -11.84
C ALA A 56 -22.20 -4.44 -10.47
N LEU A 57 -21.29 -4.22 -9.51
CA LEU A 57 -21.62 -3.79 -8.15
C LEU A 57 -20.97 -2.44 -7.82
N ASP A 58 -21.78 -1.53 -7.27
CA ASP A 58 -21.34 -0.22 -6.75
C ASP A 58 -21.90 -0.03 -5.34
N VAL A 59 -21.00 0.17 -4.39
CA VAL A 59 -21.31 0.27 -2.96
C VAL A 59 -20.76 1.58 -2.43
N LYS A 60 -21.63 2.41 -1.88
CA LYS A 60 -21.27 3.63 -1.17
C LYS A 60 -21.83 3.55 0.24
N GLU A 61 -20.95 3.22 1.16
CA GLU A 61 -21.23 3.15 2.58
C GLU A 61 -20.70 4.41 3.28
N LEU A 62 -21.31 4.79 4.41
CA LEU A 62 -20.91 5.96 5.17
C LEU A 62 -20.18 5.56 6.45
N TYR A 63 -20.87 5.00 7.43
CA TYR A 63 -20.28 4.74 8.76
C TYR A 63 -20.29 3.27 9.16
N GLU A 64 -21.19 2.46 8.61
CA GLU A 64 -21.20 1.03 8.87
C GLU A 64 -20.08 0.34 8.10
N SER A 65 -19.63 -0.82 8.58
CA SER A 65 -18.70 -1.64 7.80
C SER A 65 -19.46 -2.41 6.73
N ALA A 66 -18.88 -2.54 5.53
CA ALA A 66 -19.43 -3.35 4.46
C ALA A 66 -18.60 -4.62 4.24
N VAL A 67 -19.28 -5.76 4.11
CA VAL A 67 -18.72 -7.05 3.75
C VAL A 67 -19.30 -7.47 2.41
N ILE A 68 -18.45 -7.70 1.43
CA ILE A 68 -18.81 -8.13 0.08
C ILE A 68 -18.13 -9.48 -0.15
N THR A 69 -18.90 -10.51 -0.42
CA THR A 69 -18.38 -11.87 -0.64
C THR A 69 -19.30 -12.63 -1.60
N THR A 70 -18.84 -13.77 -2.10
CA THR A 70 -19.70 -14.70 -2.83
C THR A 70 -20.31 -15.75 -1.89
N GLY A 71 -21.42 -16.33 -2.31
CA GLY A 71 -22.06 -17.42 -1.59
C GLY A 71 -23.16 -18.09 -2.40
N ASN A 72 -23.76 -19.12 -1.82
CA ASN A 72 -24.82 -19.90 -2.44
C ASN A 72 -26.15 -19.13 -2.52
N VAL A 73 -26.21 -18.18 -3.44
CA VAL A 73 -27.39 -17.37 -3.79
C VAL A 73 -27.54 -17.35 -5.31
N ASP A 74 -28.78 -17.39 -5.81
CA ASP A 74 -29.08 -17.30 -7.25
C ASP A 74 -28.83 -15.88 -7.80
N LYS A 75 -29.13 -14.87 -6.98
CA LYS A 75 -28.96 -13.45 -7.29
C LYS A 75 -28.38 -12.72 -6.09
N PRO A 76 -27.77 -11.53 -6.29
CA PRO A 76 -27.23 -10.79 -5.17
C PRO A 76 -28.25 -10.49 -4.07
N VAL A 77 -27.82 -10.65 -2.83
CA VAL A 77 -28.59 -10.36 -1.62
C VAL A 77 -27.84 -9.30 -0.82
N VAL A 78 -28.58 -8.29 -0.35
CA VAL A 78 -28.04 -7.22 0.50
C VAL A 78 -28.78 -7.22 1.84
N GLU A 79 -28.04 -7.39 2.93
CA GLU A 79 -28.53 -7.36 4.30
C GLU A 79 -27.90 -6.18 5.03
N TYR A 80 -28.71 -5.32 5.65
CA TYR A 80 -28.23 -4.11 6.28
C TYR A 80 -29.18 -3.61 7.36
N TYR A 81 -28.72 -2.67 8.16
CA TYR A 81 -29.50 -2.01 9.20
C TYR A 81 -29.68 -0.52 8.88
N VAL A 82 -30.84 0.03 9.23
CA VAL A 82 -31.19 1.45 9.02
C VAL A 82 -31.60 2.06 10.35
N ASP A 83 -31.04 3.20 10.72
CA ASP A 83 -31.59 4.03 11.79
C ASP A 83 -32.41 5.14 11.13
N GLU A 84 -33.69 4.87 10.92
CA GLU A 84 -34.59 5.73 10.13
C GLU A 84 -34.63 7.20 10.62
N LYS A 85 -34.18 7.50 11.85
CA LYS A 85 -34.04 8.87 12.33
C LYS A 85 -32.88 9.62 11.68
N HIS A 86 -31.77 8.94 11.46
CA HIS A 86 -30.49 9.55 11.09
C HIS A 86 -30.09 9.23 9.65
N ASP A 87 -30.63 8.16 9.05
CA ASP A 87 -30.28 7.76 7.70
C ASP A 87 -31.43 7.16 6.89
N TYR A 88 -31.10 6.86 5.65
CA TYR A 88 -31.81 5.94 4.79
C TYR A 88 -30.82 5.29 3.82
N VAL A 89 -31.24 4.19 3.20
CA VAL A 89 -30.45 3.44 2.23
C VAL A 89 -31.22 3.36 0.92
N GLU A 90 -30.55 3.63 -0.19
CA GLU A 90 -31.06 3.39 -1.53
C GLU A 90 -30.39 2.15 -2.12
N VAL A 91 -31.21 1.16 -2.50
CA VAL A 91 -30.78 -0.01 -3.27
C VAL A 91 -31.48 0.03 -4.63
N LYS A 92 -30.70 0.05 -5.72
CA LYS A 92 -31.21 0.19 -7.10
C LYS A 92 -30.63 -0.87 -8.01
N GLU A 93 -31.51 -1.54 -8.75
CA GLU A 93 -31.18 -2.41 -9.87
C GLU A 93 -31.49 -1.67 -11.19
N SER A 94 -30.47 -1.43 -12.02
CA SER A 94 -30.69 -0.81 -13.33
C SER A 94 -29.59 -1.22 -14.30
N ASN A 95 -29.97 -1.64 -15.51
CA ASN A 95 -29.05 -2.00 -16.60
C ASN A 95 -27.96 -3.02 -16.17
N GLY A 96 -28.34 -4.05 -15.39
CA GLY A 96 -27.41 -5.07 -14.90
C GLY A 96 -26.46 -4.59 -13.79
N LYS A 97 -26.68 -3.40 -13.22
CA LYS A 97 -25.89 -2.86 -12.11
C LYS A 97 -26.72 -2.84 -10.82
N LEU A 98 -26.13 -3.35 -9.74
CA LEU A 98 -26.60 -3.16 -8.37
C LEU A 98 -25.87 -1.96 -7.75
N SER A 99 -26.63 -0.98 -7.28
CA SER A 99 -26.13 0.18 -6.56
C SER A 99 -26.68 0.18 -5.13
N PHE A 100 -25.78 0.21 -4.15
CA PHE A 100 -26.09 0.43 -2.74
C PHE A 100 -25.53 1.78 -2.31
N GLU A 101 -26.36 2.65 -1.74
CA GLU A 101 -25.91 3.95 -1.22
C GLU A 101 -26.59 4.25 0.12
N ARG A 102 -25.79 4.37 1.19
CA ARG A 102 -26.26 4.90 2.47
C ARG A 102 -26.18 6.42 2.47
N ILE A 103 -27.25 7.08 2.91
CA ILE A 103 -27.37 8.53 2.90
C ILE A 103 -27.76 9.02 4.29
N GLU A 104 -26.93 9.88 4.87
CA GLU A 104 -27.24 10.58 6.11
C GLU A 104 -28.35 11.62 5.89
N LYS A 105 -29.35 11.63 6.76
CA LYS A 105 -30.39 12.66 6.78
C LYS A 105 -29.80 13.94 7.38
N LYS A 106 -29.57 14.94 6.53
CA LYS A 106 -29.22 16.29 7.00
C LYS A 106 -30.36 16.87 7.81
N ASN A 107 -30.13 17.14 9.09
CA ASN A 107 -30.99 18.05 9.83
C ASN A 107 -30.79 19.47 9.25
N SER A 108 -31.84 20.02 8.64
CA SER A 108 -31.87 21.42 8.19
C SER A 108 -31.99 22.35 9.40
N TRP A 109 -30.88 22.60 10.10
CA TRP A 109 -30.52 23.89 10.70
C TRP A 109 -29.23 23.80 11.52
N GLY A 110 -28.25 24.62 11.14
CA GLY A 110 -27.11 25.01 11.98
C GLY A 110 -26.02 23.96 12.08
N PHE A 111 -24.85 24.28 11.52
CA PHE A 111 -23.57 23.60 11.77
C PHE A 111 -23.41 23.25 13.27
N ASN A 112 -23.56 21.97 13.63
CA ASN A 112 -23.12 21.43 14.90
C ASN A 112 -22.44 20.08 14.63
N PHE A 113 -21.11 20.07 14.70
CA PHE A 113 -20.30 18.86 14.77
C PHE A 113 -20.58 18.17 16.11
N TRP A 114 -21.60 17.30 16.16
CA TRP A 114 -21.77 16.34 17.25
C TRP A 114 -21.80 14.94 16.65
N PHE A 115 -20.62 14.29 16.68
CA PHE A 115 -20.45 12.89 16.36
C PHE A 115 -21.12 12.05 17.45
N ASP A 116 -22.31 11.51 17.17
CA ASP A 116 -22.92 10.45 17.97
C ASP A 116 -22.51 9.10 17.35
N PHE A 117 -21.27 8.68 17.61
CA PHE A 117 -20.79 7.36 17.19
C PHE A 117 -21.18 6.32 18.25
N ASP A 118 -22.14 5.46 17.92
CA ASP A 118 -22.37 4.23 18.70
C ASP A 118 -21.56 3.07 18.10
N PHE A 119 -20.38 2.80 18.66
CA PHE A 119 -19.44 1.77 18.18
C PHE A 119 -19.82 0.33 18.59
N ASN A 120 -21.02 0.09 19.13
CA ASN A 120 -21.32 -1.12 19.90
C ASN A 120 -22.47 -1.99 19.36
N LEU A 121 -22.78 -1.92 18.07
CA LEU A 121 -23.78 -2.76 17.41
C LEU A 121 -23.20 -3.41 16.13
N ASP A 122 -23.56 -4.67 15.85
CA ASP A 122 -23.12 -5.40 14.64
C ASP A 122 -23.99 -5.03 13.43
N THR A 123 -24.04 -3.74 13.09
CA THR A 123 -24.93 -3.12 12.08
C THR A 123 -24.38 -3.15 10.66
N LYS A 124 -23.51 -4.12 10.36
CA LYS A 124 -22.79 -4.22 9.08
C LYS A 124 -23.73 -4.34 7.90
N THR A 125 -23.30 -3.79 6.77
CA THR A 125 -23.87 -4.06 5.46
C THR A 125 -23.21 -5.31 4.89
N VAL A 126 -23.97 -6.36 4.60
CA VAL A 126 -23.48 -7.60 4.00
C VAL A 126 -24.07 -7.75 2.61
N ILE A 127 -23.21 -7.87 1.60
CA ILE A 127 -23.59 -8.09 0.21
C ILE A 127 -23.05 -9.46 -0.21
N THR A 128 -23.96 -10.40 -0.45
CA THR A 128 -23.64 -11.74 -0.92
C THR A 128 -23.94 -11.81 -2.41
N LEU A 129 -22.90 -12.06 -3.21
CA LEU A 129 -22.99 -12.25 -4.66
C LEU A 129 -23.09 -13.75 -4.99
N PRO A 130 -23.67 -14.13 -6.15
CA PRO A 130 -23.58 -15.51 -6.64
C PRO A 130 -22.12 -15.99 -6.77
N GLU A 131 -21.87 -17.28 -6.56
CA GLU A 131 -20.52 -17.87 -6.66
C GLU A 131 -19.88 -17.73 -8.05
N ASP A 132 -20.70 -17.57 -9.10
CA ASP A 132 -20.29 -17.36 -10.48
C ASP A 132 -20.30 -15.89 -10.90
N TYR A 133 -20.37 -14.95 -9.96
CA TYR A 133 -20.25 -13.52 -10.26
C TYR A 133 -18.85 -13.16 -10.76
N GLU A 134 -18.78 -12.55 -11.94
CA GLU A 134 -17.52 -12.13 -12.60
C GLU A 134 -17.46 -10.62 -12.89
N GLY A 135 -18.42 -9.84 -12.37
CA GLY A 135 -18.50 -8.41 -12.63
C GLY A 135 -17.49 -7.56 -11.85
N PRO A 136 -17.28 -6.28 -12.24
CA PRO A 136 -16.52 -5.33 -11.42
C PRO A 136 -17.21 -5.03 -10.09
N VAL A 137 -16.40 -4.74 -9.07
CA VAL A 137 -16.84 -4.28 -7.74
C VAL A 137 -16.18 -2.94 -7.44
N ASP A 138 -16.97 -1.87 -7.32
CA ASP A 138 -16.54 -0.58 -6.78
C ASP A 138 -17.19 -0.40 -5.40
N ALA A 139 -16.37 -0.27 -4.36
CA ALA A 139 -16.83 -0.13 -3.00
C ALA A 139 -16.10 1.01 -2.30
N LYS A 140 -16.88 1.95 -1.76
CA LYS A 140 -16.39 3.12 -1.06
C LYS A 140 -17.04 3.23 0.30
N CYS A 141 -16.26 3.58 1.31
CA CYS A 141 -16.75 3.85 2.65
C CYS A 141 -16.16 5.14 3.21
N THR A 142 -16.89 5.86 4.05
CA THR A 142 -16.32 7.05 4.73
C THR A 142 -15.62 6.65 6.02
N SER A 143 -16.30 5.97 6.94
CA SER A 143 -15.81 5.70 8.29
C SER A 143 -15.72 4.21 8.63
N GLY A 144 -16.61 3.39 8.06
CA GLY A 144 -16.61 1.94 8.28
C GLY A 144 -15.50 1.20 7.52
N ALA A 145 -15.28 -0.05 7.92
CA ALA A 145 -14.34 -0.94 7.24
C ALA A 145 -14.96 -1.54 5.98
N LEU A 146 -14.12 -1.84 4.98
CA LEU A 146 -14.50 -2.59 3.80
C LEU A 146 -13.79 -3.94 3.82
N LYS A 147 -14.56 -5.03 3.71
CA LYS A 147 -14.02 -6.37 3.48
C LYS A 147 -14.60 -6.90 2.18
N ILE A 148 -13.75 -7.26 1.23
CA ILE A 148 -14.13 -7.86 -0.04
C ILE A 148 -13.40 -9.19 -0.18
N SER A 149 -14.10 -10.28 -0.45
CA SER A 149 -13.45 -11.57 -0.62
C SER A 149 -14.14 -12.50 -1.60
N ASP A 150 -13.41 -13.55 -2.00
CA ASP A 150 -13.95 -14.72 -2.70
C ASP A 150 -14.52 -14.41 -4.09
N LEU A 151 -13.88 -13.49 -4.82
CA LEU A 151 -14.29 -13.09 -6.17
C LEU A 151 -13.41 -13.73 -7.25
N LYS A 152 -13.98 -13.91 -8.45
CA LYS A 152 -13.29 -14.46 -9.61
C LYS A 152 -13.52 -13.59 -10.83
N ASN A 153 -12.51 -13.43 -11.69
CA ASN A 153 -12.61 -12.68 -12.95
C ASN A 153 -13.05 -11.20 -12.80
N SER A 154 -13.08 -10.66 -11.58
CA SER A 154 -13.52 -9.31 -11.27
C SER A 154 -12.38 -8.28 -11.31
N THR A 155 -12.71 -7.02 -11.57
CA THR A 155 -11.88 -5.88 -11.12
C THR A 155 -12.40 -5.38 -9.78
N VAL A 156 -11.52 -4.95 -8.88
CA VAL A 156 -11.90 -4.46 -7.55
C VAL A 156 -11.36 -3.07 -7.31
N VAL A 157 -12.23 -2.13 -6.96
CA VAL A 157 -11.87 -0.82 -6.41
C VAL A 157 -12.47 -0.74 -5.01
N ALA A 158 -11.62 -0.55 -4.01
CA ALA A 158 -12.02 -0.51 -2.62
C ALA A 158 -11.37 0.69 -1.91
N GLU A 159 -12.16 1.67 -1.49
CA GLU A 159 -11.64 2.93 -0.93
C GLU A 159 -12.32 3.28 0.40
N THR A 160 -11.54 3.69 1.40
CA THR A 160 -12.10 4.25 2.64
C THR A 160 -11.36 5.49 3.12
N SER A 161 -12.06 6.38 3.82
CA SER A 161 -11.43 7.53 4.47
C SER A 161 -10.86 7.16 5.83
N SER A 162 -11.68 6.64 6.76
CA SER A 162 -11.23 6.37 8.14
C SER A 162 -11.14 4.88 8.49
N GLY A 163 -11.96 4.03 7.88
CA GLY A 163 -11.96 2.59 8.16
C GLY A 163 -10.73 1.88 7.59
N SER A 164 -10.63 0.57 7.81
CA SER A 164 -9.63 -0.27 7.14
C SER A 164 -10.24 -0.99 5.95
N VAL A 165 -9.44 -1.28 4.93
CA VAL A 165 -9.86 -2.06 3.75
C VAL A 165 -9.09 -3.36 3.71
N SER A 166 -9.80 -4.47 3.48
CA SER A 166 -9.22 -5.78 3.23
C SER A 166 -9.82 -6.36 1.96
N VAL A 167 -8.97 -6.74 1.02
CA VAL A 167 -9.34 -7.54 -0.16
C VAL A 167 -8.62 -8.87 -0.08
N ASP A 168 -9.34 -9.98 -0.13
CA ASP A 168 -8.80 -11.30 0.16
C ASP A 168 -9.34 -12.37 -0.80
N ASN A 169 -8.53 -13.37 -1.15
CA ASN A 169 -8.96 -14.52 -1.96
C ASN A 169 -9.62 -14.10 -3.30
N ILE A 170 -8.84 -13.46 -4.17
CA ILE A 170 -9.32 -13.02 -5.50
C ILE A 170 -8.58 -13.77 -6.60
N GLU A 171 -9.30 -14.48 -7.47
CA GLU A 171 -8.71 -15.31 -8.53
C GLU A 171 -8.98 -14.76 -9.93
N LYS A 172 -7.98 -14.86 -10.82
CA LYS A 172 -8.07 -14.49 -12.26
C LYS A 172 -8.63 -13.08 -12.49
N SER A 173 -8.33 -12.16 -11.58
CA SER A 173 -8.87 -10.80 -11.62
C SER A 173 -8.24 -9.93 -12.69
N GLY A 174 -8.95 -8.88 -13.08
CA GLY A 174 -8.34 -7.72 -13.74
C GLY A 174 -7.66 -6.81 -12.71
N LYS A 175 -7.70 -5.49 -12.93
CA LYS A 175 -7.11 -4.51 -12.02
C LYS A 175 -7.73 -4.57 -10.61
N ILE A 176 -6.89 -4.48 -9.57
CA ILE A 176 -7.27 -4.31 -8.17
C ILE A 176 -6.65 -3.02 -7.61
N SER A 177 -7.46 -2.18 -6.98
CA SER A 177 -7.05 -0.91 -6.35
C SER A 177 -7.66 -0.79 -4.96
N VAL A 178 -6.82 -0.78 -3.94
CA VAL A 178 -7.21 -0.73 -2.53
C VAL A 178 -6.61 0.51 -1.88
N LYS A 179 -7.44 1.39 -1.34
CA LYS A 179 -7.00 2.67 -0.77
C LYS A 179 -7.62 2.94 0.60
N ALA A 180 -6.82 3.42 1.54
CA ALA A 180 -7.32 3.92 2.81
C ALA A 180 -6.62 5.23 3.21
N THR A 181 -7.36 6.24 3.65
CA THR A 181 -6.71 7.50 4.09
C THR A 181 -6.11 7.32 5.48
N SER A 182 -6.93 7.14 6.51
CA SER A 182 -6.47 7.04 7.90
C SER A 182 -6.34 5.61 8.41
N GLY A 183 -7.15 4.68 7.92
CA GLY A 183 -7.05 3.26 8.28
C GLY A 183 -6.06 2.49 7.40
N SER A 184 -5.94 1.18 7.66
CA SER A 184 -4.98 0.31 6.96
C SER A 184 -5.59 -0.32 5.71
N ALA A 185 -4.75 -0.58 4.71
CA ALA A 185 -5.12 -1.31 3.50
C ALA A 185 -4.40 -2.66 3.48
N LYS A 186 -5.14 -3.75 3.25
CA LYS A 186 -4.60 -5.10 3.11
C LYS A 186 -5.11 -5.76 1.84
N VAL A 187 -4.20 -6.40 1.10
CA VAL A 187 -4.51 -7.37 0.07
C VAL A 187 -3.89 -8.71 0.45
N SER A 188 -4.63 -9.82 0.35
CA SER A 188 -4.05 -11.16 0.53
C SER A 188 -4.61 -12.22 -0.42
N SER A 189 -3.78 -13.19 -0.79
CA SER A 189 -4.15 -14.32 -1.66
C SER A 189 -4.84 -13.87 -2.95
N VAL A 190 -4.10 -13.13 -3.77
CA VAL A 190 -4.60 -12.56 -5.02
C VAL A 190 -3.81 -13.10 -6.20
N ASN A 191 -4.54 -13.58 -7.21
CA ASN A 191 -4.01 -13.87 -8.53
C ASN A 191 -4.75 -13.01 -9.57
N SER A 192 -4.01 -12.12 -10.23
CA SER A 192 -4.52 -11.10 -11.14
C SER A 192 -3.74 -11.11 -12.45
N ASP A 193 -4.44 -11.00 -13.58
CA ASP A 193 -3.80 -10.71 -14.88
C ASP A 193 -3.53 -9.20 -15.05
N GLY A 194 -4.09 -8.37 -14.16
CA GLY A 194 -3.94 -6.92 -14.15
C GLY A 194 -3.00 -6.42 -13.05
N ASN A 195 -3.04 -5.11 -12.83
CA ASN A 195 -2.20 -4.46 -11.83
C ASN A 195 -2.88 -4.48 -10.46
N VAL A 196 -2.09 -4.68 -9.40
CA VAL A 196 -2.55 -4.60 -8.01
C VAL A 196 -1.91 -3.37 -7.35
N THR A 197 -2.74 -2.50 -6.80
CA THR A 197 -2.32 -1.25 -6.13
C THR A 197 -2.89 -1.18 -4.73
N VAL A 198 -2.04 -0.94 -3.73
CA VAL A 198 -2.39 -0.78 -2.31
C VAL A 198 -1.81 0.54 -1.82
N GLU A 199 -2.65 1.48 -1.39
CA GLU A 199 -2.22 2.83 -1.01
C GLU A 199 -2.81 3.27 0.32
N THR A 200 -1.98 3.86 1.18
CA THR A 200 -2.46 4.55 2.39
C THR A 200 -1.86 5.94 2.58
N HIS A 201 -2.57 6.81 3.30
CA HIS A 201 -2.00 8.07 3.77
C HIS A 201 -1.38 7.92 5.16
N SER A 202 -2.16 7.53 6.17
CA SER A 202 -1.70 7.45 7.56
C SER A 202 -1.68 6.03 8.15
N GLY A 203 -2.47 5.11 7.59
CA GLY A 203 -2.44 3.70 7.99
C GLY A 203 -1.32 2.90 7.33
N SER A 204 -1.22 1.61 7.66
CA SER A 204 -0.24 0.71 7.05
C SER A 204 -0.78 0.09 5.76
N SER A 205 0.09 -0.08 4.76
CA SER A 205 -0.21 -0.84 3.53
C SER A 205 0.40 -2.23 3.62
N LYS A 206 -0.41 -3.25 3.42
CA LYS A 206 -0.01 -4.65 3.53
C LYS A 206 -0.42 -5.45 2.31
N ALA A 207 0.48 -6.28 1.82
CA ALA A 207 0.18 -7.27 0.78
C ALA A 207 0.82 -8.62 1.14
N ASP A 208 0.11 -9.71 0.91
CA ASP A 208 0.58 -11.06 1.23
C ASP A 208 0.10 -12.02 0.13
N ASP A 209 0.99 -12.81 -0.47
CA ASP A 209 0.63 -13.80 -1.50
C ASP A 209 -0.12 -13.15 -2.69
N VAL A 210 0.61 -12.34 -3.48
CA VAL A 210 0.05 -11.61 -4.62
C VAL A 210 0.81 -11.92 -5.89
N LYS A 211 0.09 -12.47 -6.87
CA LYS A 211 0.54 -12.63 -8.26
C LYS A 211 -0.20 -11.64 -9.15
N CYS A 212 0.53 -10.79 -9.86
CA CYS A 212 -0.08 -9.77 -10.72
C CYS A 212 0.83 -9.34 -11.88
N ALA A 213 0.31 -8.54 -12.82
CA ALA A 213 1.13 -7.97 -13.89
C ALA A 213 2.15 -6.97 -13.32
N ASP A 214 1.68 -5.85 -12.76
CA ASP A 214 2.52 -4.91 -12.00
C ASP A 214 1.94 -4.68 -10.60
N PHE A 215 2.85 -4.54 -9.63
CA PHE A 215 2.53 -4.41 -8.23
C PHE A 215 2.95 -3.03 -7.68
N SER A 216 2.07 -2.38 -6.92
CA SER A 216 2.37 -1.16 -6.17
C SER A 216 1.80 -1.22 -4.77
N CYS A 217 2.64 -1.02 -3.75
CA CYS A 217 2.22 -0.93 -2.35
C CYS A 217 2.91 0.25 -1.69
N THR A 218 2.15 1.30 -1.35
CA THR A 218 2.71 2.54 -0.85
C THR A 218 1.96 3.14 0.34
N ALA A 219 2.65 3.94 1.15
CA ALA A 219 2.06 4.67 2.27
C ALA A 219 2.67 6.08 2.39
N THR A 220 1.94 7.07 2.90
CA THR A 220 2.57 8.38 3.21
C THR A 220 3.28 8.36 4.57
N SER A 221 2.59 8.00 5.65
CA SER A 221 3.11 8.05 7.03
C SER A 221 2.97 6.74 7.83
N GLY A 222 2.55 5.65 7.17
CA GLY A 222 2.52 4.30 7.72
C GLY A 222 3.62 3.39 7.18
N SER A 223 3.76 2.20 7.76
CA SER A 223 4.69 1.19 7.26
C SER A 223 4.10 0.43 6.08
N VAL A 224 4.97 0.01 5.17
CA VAL A 224 4.65 -0.86 4.03
C VAL A 224 5.23 -2.22 4.31
N LYS A 225 4.40 -3.26 4.34
CA LYS A 225 4.83 -4.64 4.48
C LYS A 225 4.29 -5.49 3.35
N VAL A 226 5.16 -6.13 2.58
CA VAL A 226 4.77 -7.01 1.49
C VAL A 226 5.46 -8.36 1.63
N SER A 227 4.73 -9.44 1.35
CA SER A 227 5.29 -10.79 1.36
C SER A 227 4.73 -11.66 0.25
N GLY A 228 5.56 -12.52 -0.37
CA GLY A 228 5.11 -13.46 -1.39
C GLY A 228 4.56 -12.76 -2.64
N ILE A 229 5.36 -11.89 -3.26
CA ILE A 229 4.94 -11.10 -4.41
C ILE A 229 5.56 -11.67 -5.69
N GLU A 230 4.73 -12.02 -6.67
CA GLU A 230 5.16 -12.45 -8.01
C GLU A 230 4.61 -11.45 -9.07
N CYS A 231 5.49 -10.73 -9.75
CA CYS A 231 5.06 -9.72 -10.73
C CYS A 231 6.10 -9.42 -11.82
N ALA A 232 5.74 -8.59 -12.80
CA ALA A 232 6.72 -8.04 -13.73
C ALA A 232 7.52 -6.91 -13.07
N ASN A 233 6.85 -5.93 -12.46
CA ASN A 233 7.49 -4.83 -11.76
C ASN A 233 6.82 -4.55 -10.41
N ALA A 234 7.62 -4.17 -9.41
CA ALA A 234 7.14 -3.80 -8.08
C ALA A 234 7.59 -2.39 -7.67
N VAL A 235 6.65 -1.62 -7.12
CA VAL A 235 6.92 -0.37 -6.40
C VAL A 235 6.50 -0.55 -4.94
N ILE A 236 7.44 -0.39 -4.01
CA ILE A 236 7.23 -0.64 -2.58
C ILE A 236 7.79 0.55 -1.80
N GLY A 237 6.97 1.43 -1.25
CA GLY A 237 7.56 2.64 -0.66
C GLY A 237 6.69 3.47 0.25
N CYS A 238 7.34 4.22 1.13
CA CYS A 238 6.62 5.17 1.97
C CYS A 238 7.41 6.42 2.30
N SER A 239 6.76 7.58 2.42
CA SER A 239 7.49 8.81 2.77
C SER A 239 8.07 8.72 4.18
N SER A 240 7.25 8.37 5.16
CA SER A 240 7.63 8.23 6.57
C SER A 240 7.13 6.91 7.11
N GLY A 241 8.02 5.95 7.35
CA GLY A 241 7.66 4.61 7.78
C GLY A 241 8.72 3.60 7.37
N THR A 242 8.54 2.35 7.78
CA THR A 242 9.43 1.27 7.35
C THR A 242 8.89 0.60 6.10
N VAL A 243 9.80 0.25 5.18
CA VAL A 243 9.50 -0.60 4.04
C VAL A 243 10.07 -1.99 4.32
N HIS A 244 9.21 -3.00 4.40
CA HIS A 244 9.62 -4.40 4.54
C HIS A 244 9.05 -5.22 3.39
N GLY A 245 9.92 -5.76 2.54
CA GLY A 245 9.58 -6.78 1.56
C GLY A 245 10.21 -8.11 1.93
N ASP A 246 9.45 -9.20 1.82
CA ASP A 246 9.93 -10.57 2.01
C ASP A 246 9.44 -11.47 0.88
N ASN A 247 10.29 -12.31 0.30
CA ASN A 247 9.92 -13.20 -0.82
C ASN A 247 9.27 -12.42 -1.99
N VAL A 248 10.03 -11.46 -2.54
CA VAL A 248 9.62 -10.65 -3.69
C VAL A 248 10.33 -11.17 -4.94
N ASN A 249 9.57 -11.68 -5.91
CA ASN A 249 10.06 -12.20 -7.17
C ASN A 249 9.48 -11.38 -8.33
N ALA A 250 10.29 -10.50 -8.91
CA ALA A 250 9.91 -9.69 -10.06
C ALA A 250 10.72 -10.10 -11.30
N THR A 251 10.08 -10.30 -12.45
CA THR A 251 10.85 -10.59 -13.69
C THR A 251 11.58 -9.36 -14.23
N GLY A 252 11.13 -8.17 -13.85
CA GLY A 252 11.68 -6.88 -14.21
C GLY A 252 12.19 -6.13 -12.98
N ASN A 253 11.60 -4.97 -12.69
CA ASN A 253 12.19 -4.00 -11.77
C ASN A 253 11.55 -4.06 -10.38
N VAL A 254 12.34 -3.83 -9.34
CA VAL A 254 11.86 -3.56 -7.98
C VAL A 254 12.37 -2.20 -7.54
N ASN A 255 11.46 -1.26 -7.29
CA ASN A 255 11.77 0.05 -6.71
C ASN A 255 11.28 0.10 -5.26
N ALA A 256 12.21 0.11 -4.31
CA ALA A 256 11.90 0.30 -2.90
C ALA A 256 12.39 1.65 -2.39
N SER A 257 11.51 2.47 -1.79
CA SER A 257 11.90 3.84 -1.40
C SER A 257 11.29 4.32 -0.10
N THR A 258 12.06 5.15 0.62
CA THR A 258 11.56 5.89 1.77
C THR A 258 12.34 7.19 2.05
N THR A 259 11.68 8.20 2.60
CA THR A 259 12.37 9.43 3.02
C THR A 259 12.92 9.28 4.44
N SER A 260 12.09 8.88 5.40
CA SER A 260 12.43 9.01 6.82
C SER A 260 12.56 7.69 7.58
N GLY A 261 12.38 6.53 6.94
CA GLY A 261 12.55 5.22 7.58
C GLY A 261 13.55 4.32 6.88
N GLY A 262 13.56 3.05 7.29
CA GLY A 262 14.48 2.04 6.75
C GLY A 262 13.81 1.16 5.69
N ILE A 263 14.64 0.61 4.81
CA ILE A 263 14.24 -0.39 3.83
C ILE A 263 14.83 -1.73 4.28
N LYS A 264 14.00 -2.76 4.35
CA LYS A 264 14.42 -4.13 4.58
C LYS A 264 13.82 -5.02 3.49
N LEU A 265 14.68 -5.62 2.67
CA LEU A 265 14.27 -6.60 1.67
C LEU A 265 14.91 -7.95 2.01
N GLU A 266 14.09 -8.98 2.12
CA GLU A 266 14.49 -10.35 2.44
C GLU A 266 14.03 -11.26 1.32
N THR A 267 14.88 -12.16 0.85
CA THR A 267 14.54 -13.11 -0.22
C THR A 267 13.98 -12.39 -1.46
N LEU A 268 14.87 -11.75 -2.22
CA LEU A 268 14.52 -10.92 -3.36
C LEU A 268 15.11 -11.52 -4.64
N THR A 269 14.31 -11.64 -5.69
CA THR A 269 14.80 -11.88 -7.05
C THR A 269 14.23 -10.82 -7.97
N CYS A 270 15.09 -10.09 -8.67
CA CYS A 270 14.64 -9.20 -9.73
C CYS A 270 15.71 -8.96 -10.80
N LYS A 271 15.34 -8.31 -11.89
CA LYS A 271 16.33 -7.82 -12.85
C LYS A 271 17.03 -6.59 -12.29
N ASP A 272 16.29 -5.49 -12.12
CA ASP A 272 16.85 -4.22 -11.68
C ASP A 272 16.27 -3.83 -10.32
N LEU A 273 17.13 -3.78 -9.30
CA LEU A 273 16.80 -3.30 -7.96
C LEU A 273 17.19 -1.83 -7.82
N ILE A 274 16.22 -0.98 -7.54
CA ILE A 274 16.44 0.44 -7.20
C ILE A 274 16.00 0.67 -5.77
N THR A 275 16.87 1.25 -4.97
CA THR A 275 16.58 1.55 -3.56
C THR A 275 17.03 2.95 -3.19
N GLU A 276 16.14 3.71 -2.56
CA GLU A 276 16.41 5.07 -2.12
C GLU A 276 15.93 5.26 -0.68
N SER A 277 16.85 5.56 0.25
CA SER A 277 16.50 5.95 1.62
C SER A 277 17.06 7.31 1.99
N GLY A 278 16.26 8.19 2.59
CA GLY A 278 16.77 9.46 3.11
C GLY A 278 17.57 9.25 4.39
N SER A 279 16.89 8.97 5.51
CA SER A 279 17.51 8.90 6.83
C SER A 279 17.75 7.48 7.38
N GLY A 280 16.90 6.50 7.03
CA GLY A 280 17.04 5.13 7.55
C GLY A 280 17.97 4.26 6.73
N SER A 281 18.47 3.19 7.34
CA SER A 281 19.35 2.23 6.65
C SER A 281 18.57 1.38 5.66
N SER A 282 19.21 0.99 4.57
CA SER A 282 18.70 -0.01 3.64
C SER A 282 19.43 -1.32 3.86
N ARG A 283 18.67 -2.41 4.02
CA ARG A 283 19.19 -3.75 4.27
C ARG A 283 18.62 -4.76 3.26
N TYR A 284 19.50 -5.54 2.64
CA TYR A 284 19.15 -6.64 1.76
C TYR A 284 19.70 -7.95 2.34
N ASN A 285 18.85 -8.97 2.46
CA ASN A 285 19.31 -10.32 2.84
C ASN A 285 18.82 -11.30 1.77
N ASN A 286 19.72 -12.12 1.21
CA ASN A 286 19.40 -13.12 0.18
C ASN A 286 18.75 -12.48 -1.05
N ALA A 287 19.51 -11.68 -1.79
CA ALA A 287 19.02 -10.99 -2.98
C ALA A 287 19.77 -11.46 -4.23
N THR A 288 19.05 -11.79 -5.31
CA THR A 288 19.62 -12.09 -6.63
C THR A 288 19.14 -11.06 -7.63
N VAL A 289 20.08 -10.32 -8.22
CA VAL A 289 19.78 -9.20 -9.12
C VAL A 289 20.70 -9.18 -10.33
N ASP A 290 20.19 -8.71 -11.47
CA ASP A 290 21.07 -8.34 -12.58
C ASP A 290 21.79 -7.04 -12.26
N THR A 291 21.03 -6.02 -11.86
CA THR A 291 21.57 -4.72 -11.48
C THR A 291 21.01 -4.26 -10.13
N VAL A 292 21.85 -3.59 -9.34
CA VAL A 292 21.41 -2.88 -8.13
C VAL A 292 21.91 -1.44 -8.17
N ASN A 293 20.99 -0.50 -7.94
CA ASN A 293 21.26 0.90 -7.67
C ASN A 293 20.73 1.24 -6.29
N SER A 294 21.62 1.47 -5.34
CA SER A 294 21.24 1.72 -3.96
C SER A 294 21.83 3.01 -3.43
N ARG A 295 20.94 3.86 -2.93
CA ARG A 295 21.27 5.21 -2.49
C ARG A 295 20.74 5.48 -1.11
N THR A 296 21.58 6.08 -0.28
CA THR A 296 21.17 6.59 1.03
C THR A 296 21.84 7.92 1.36
N THR A 297 21.15 8.80 2.09
CA THR A 297 21.74 10.06 2.56
C THR A 297 22.40 9.90 3.92
N SER A 298 21.62 9.57 4.96
CA SER A 298 22.14 9.44 6.33
C SER A 298 22.17 8.00 6.85
N GLY A 299 21.39 7.10 6.27
CA GLY A 299 21.38 5.68 6.64
C GLY A 299 22.59 4.93 6.10
N SER A 300 22.82 3.71 6.58
CA SER A 300 23.85 2.82 6.00
C SER A 300 23.24 1.90 4.94
N LEU A 301 24.05 1.47 3.98
CA LEU A 301 23.70 0.39 3.07
C LEU A 301 24.29 -0.91 3.60
N ARG A 302 23.44 -1.90 3.86
CA ARG A 302 23.83 -3.22 4.33
C ARG A 302 23.30 -4.29 3.40
N PHE A 303 24.12 -5.26 3.07
CA PHE A 303 23.68 -6.40 2.28
C PHE A 303 24.36 -7.68 2.74
N ASP A 304 23.62 -8.77 2.71
CA ASP A 304 24.13 -10.09 3.04
C ASP A 304 23.61 -11.10 2.03
N ASN A 305 24.50 -11.95 1.52
CA ASN A 305 24.23 -12.90 0.45
C ASN A 305 23.58 -12.22 -0.78
N LEU A 306 24.26 -11.22 -1.34
CA LEU A 306 23.82 -10.50 -2.53
C LEU A 306 24.49 -11.07 -3.79
N ALA A 307 23.74 -11.77 -4.64
CA ALA A 307 24.19 -12.21 -5.95
C ALA A 307 23.92 -11.13 -7.01
N VAL A 308 24.98 -10.66 -7.67
CA VAL A 308 24.91 -9.64 -8.73
C VAL A 308 25.38 -10.24 -10.05
N ASN A 309 24.53 -10.20 -11.09
CA ASN A 309 24.86 -10.79 -12.39
C ASN A 309 25.55 -9.80 -13.35
N LYS A 310 25.33 -8.49 -13.20
CA LYS A 310 25.88 -7.47 -14.12
C LYS A 310 26.54 -6.30 -13.40
N SER A 311 25.79 -5.53 -12.60
CA SER A 311 26.31 -4.27 -12.05
C SER A 311 25.75 -3.92 -10.68
N ALA A 312 26.62 -3.46 -9.78
CA ALA A 312 26.22 -2.93 -8.49
C ALA A 312 26.72 -1.48 -8.31
N GLU A 313 25.80 -0.57 -8.01
CA GLU A 313 26.08 0.81 -7.62
C GLU A 313 25.55 1.05 -6.20
N PHE A 314 26.45 1.37 -5.26
CA PHE A 314 26.14 1.71 -3.88
C PHE A 314 26.64 3.11 -3.56
N LYS A 315 25.74 4.01 -3.16
CA LYS A 315 26.06 5.41 -2.84
C LYS A 315 25.49 5.80 -1.50
N ALA A 316 26.35 6.20 -0.58
CA ALA A 316 25.95 6.67 0.75
C ALA A 316 26.58 8.03 1.06
N THR A 317 25.82 9.08 1.40
CA THR A 317 26.45 10.37 1.74
C THR A 317 27.17 10.29 3.09
N SER A 318 26.45 10.08 4.18
CA SER A 318 27.00 10.05 5.55
C SER A 318 27.02 8.66 6.18
N GLY A 319 26.41 7.66 5.54
CA GLY A 319 26.40 6.29 6.02
C GLY A 319 27.54 5.43 5.46
N SER A 320 27.77 4.29 6.11
CA SER A 320 28.70 3.28 5.63
C SER A 320 28.04 2.32 4.65
N ILE A 321 28.85 1.71 3.80
CA ILE A 321 28.44 0.62 2.90
C ILE A 321 29.13 -0.64 3.41
N SER A 322 28.36 -1.67 3.79
CA SER A 322 28.94 -2.90 4.31
C SER A 322 28.16 -4.15 3.91
N GLY A 323 28.83 -5.23 3.55
CA GLY A 323 28.12 -6.46 3.25
C GLY A 323 28.89 -7.52 2.48
N ASN A 324 28.20 -8.60 2.13
CA ASN A 324 28.77 -9.73 1.40
C ASN A 324 28.13 -9.85 0.02
N ILE A 325 28.96 -9.89 -1.03
CA ILE A 325 28.55 -10.23 -2.40
C ILE A 325 28.85 -11.71 -2.63
N ASP A 326 27.91 -12.42 -3.25
CA ASP A 326 28.11 -13.81 -3.65
C ASP A 326 28.93 -13.91 -4.95
N GLY A 327 29.95 -14.77 -4.94
CA GLY A 327 30.90 -14.95 -6.03
C GLY A 327 32.26 -14.30 -5.79
N LYS A 328 33.16 -14.43 -6.78
CA LYS A 328 34.57 -14.05 -6.62
C LYS A 328 34.79 -12.56 -6.87
N GLU A 329 35.66 -11.94 -6.07
CA GLU A 329 36.10 -10.55 -6.28
C GLU A 329 36.64 -10.32 -7.71
N SER A 330 37.36 -11.31 -8.27
CA SER A 330 37.92 -11.26 -9.63
C SER A 330 36.88 -11.12 -10.73
N ASP A 331 35.60 -11.40 -10.45
CA ASP A 331 34.53 -11.26 -11.43
C ASP A 331 34.15 -9.79 -11.66
N PHE A 332 34.59 -8.88 -10.77
CA PHE A 332 34.18 -7.47 -10.76
C PHE A 332 35.31 -6.50 -11.17
N SER A 333 34.98 -5.56 -12.04
CA SER A 333 35.68 -4.29 -12.19
C SER A 333 35.21 -3.37 -11.07
N ILE A 334 36.12 -3.05 -10.14
CA ILE A 334 35.82 -2.39 -8.88
C ILE A 334 36.29 -0.93 -8.90
N ILE A 335 35.38 -0.03 -8.56
CA ILE A 335 35.65 1.37 -8.24
C ILE A 335 35.13 1.62 -6.83
N SER A 336 36.04 2.00 -5.92
CA SER A 336 35.68 2.34 -4.54
C SER A 336 36.27 3.69 -4.15
N SER A 337 35.47 4.54 -3.50
CA SER A 337 35.94 5.85 -3.01
C SER A 337 35.21 6.31 -1.75
N THR A 338 35.96 6.88 -0.82
CA THR A 338 35.41 7.57 0.36
C THR A 338 36.08 8.93 0.54
N GLY A 339 35.30 9.97 0.84
CA GLY A 339 35.84 11.29 1.18
C GLY A 339 36.46 11.33 2.58
N SER A 340 35.82 10.66 3.54
CA SER A 340 36.28 10.51 4.93
C SER A 340 35.84 9.15 5.47
N GLY A 341 36.80 8.25 5.64
CA GLY A 341 36.59 6.85 6.03
C GLY A 341 37.69 5.95 5.44
N SER A 342 37.51 4.64 5.53
CA SER A 342 38.37 3.66 4.86
C SER A 342 37.58 2.79 3.88
N SER A 343 38.28 2.18 2.93
CA SER A 343 37.74 1.11 2.09
C SER A 343 38.64 -0.11 2.17
N ASN A 344 38.04 -1.31 2.29
CA ASN A 344 38.78 -2.57 2.18
C ASN A 344 38.99 -3.02 0.72
N LEU A 345 38.29 -2.39 -0.24
CA LEU A 345 38.32 -2.79 -1.64
C LEU A 345 39.53 -2.21 -2.37
N THR A 346 40.11 -3.03 -3.26
CA THR A 346 41.15 -2.59 -4.19
C THR A 346 40.55 -2.34 -5.57
N SER A 347 40.80 -1.16 -6.15
CA SER A 347 40.29 -0.85 -7.49
C SER A 347 40.87 -1.80 -8.55
N SER A 348 40.00 -2.29 -9.43
CA SER A 348 40.32 -3.24 -10.50
C SER A 348 39.55 -2.90 -11.77
N ARG A 349 40.08 -3.24 -12.95
CA ARG A 349 39.45 -2.99 -14.25
C ARG A 349 39.26 -4.25 -15.11
N GLU A 350 39.50 -5.42 -14.53
CA GLU A 350 39.63 -6.68 -15.28
C GLU A 350 38.36 -7.56 -15.23
N GLY A 351 37.41 -7.27 -14.34
CA GLY A 351 36.20 -8.08 -14.18
C GLY A 351 35.11 -7.78 -15.22
N SER A 352 34.29 -8.78 -15.51
CA SER A 352 33.17 -8.70 -16.46
C SER A 352 31.91 -8.03 -15.88
N LYS A 353 31.77 -8.05 -14.55
CA LYS A 353 30.73 -7.35 -13.79
C LYS A 353 31.27 -6.01 -13.27
N THR A 354 30.40 -5.09 -12.86
CA THR A 354 30.84 -3.81 -12.27
C THR A 354 30.41 -3.66 -10.81
N LEU A 355 31.29 -3.07 -10.01
CA LEU A 355 31.00 -2.63 -8.64
C LEU A 355 31.49 -1.19 -8.46
N ASP A 356 30.57 -0.25 -8.30
CA ASP A 356 30.82 1.14 -7.92
C ASP A 356 30.29 1.36 -6.49
N ALA A 357 31.20 1.53 -5.54
CA ALA A 357 30.86 1.87 -4.16
C ALA A 357 31.45 3.23 -3.79
N SER A 358 30.61 4.18 -3.38
CA SER A 358 31.10 5.49 -2.97
C SER A 358 30.39 6.08 -1.76
N THR A 359 31.17 6.78 -0.94
CA THR A 359 30.66 7.54 0.21
C THR A 359 31.36 8.87 0.42
N THR A 360 30.68 9.84 1.05
CA THR A 360 31.31 11.12 1.45
C THR A 360 31.94 11.02 2.84
N SER A 361 31.21 10.47 3.81
CA SER A 361 31.62 10.41 5.22
C SER A 361 31.30 9.07 5.90
N GLY A 362 31.65 7.97 5.23
CA GLY A 362 31.47 6.61 5.72
C GLY A 362 32.62 5.69 5.33
N SER A 363 32.61 4.48 5.90
CA SER A 363 33.54 3.42 5.48
C SER A 363 32.86 2.46 4.49
N ILE A 364 33.66 1.84 3.64
CA ILE A 364 33.24 0.81 2.71
C ILE A 364 33.90 -0.51 3.13
N HIS A 365 33.09 -1.48 3.51
CA HIS A 365 33.56 -2.81 3.92
C HIS A 365 32.75 -3.90 3.23
N ILE A 366 33.20 -4.32 2.05
CA ILE A 366 32.50 -5.29 1.22
C ILE A 366 33.38 -6.54 1.09
N ASP A 367 32.86 -7.68 1.49
CA ASP A 367 33.51 -8.98 1.35
C ASP A 367 32.84 -9.80 0.24
N PHE A 368 33.56 -10.82 -0.24
CA PHE A 368 33.12 -11.71 -1.31
C PHE A 368 33.08 -13.15 -0.81
N ASN A 369 31.97 -13.86 -1.02
CA ASN A 369 31.82 -15.26 -0.62
C ASN A 369 32.36 -16.22 -1.69
N HIS A 370 33.01 -17.29 -1.26
CA HIS A 370 33.75 -18.24 -2.12
C HIS A 370 32.90 -19.35 -2.73
#